data_AF-A0A961F3R0-F1
#
_entry.id   AF-A0A961F3R0-F1
#
_cell.length_a   1.000
_cell.length_b   1.000
_cell.length_c   1.000
_cell.angle_alpha   90.00
_cell.angle_beta   90.00
_cell.angle_gamma   90.00
#
_symmetry.space_group_name_H-M   'P 1'
#
loop_
_entity.id
_entity.type
_entity.pdbx_description
1 polymer ?
#
loop_
_entity_poly.entity_id
_entity_poly.type
_entity_poly.pdbx_seq_one_letter_code
_entity_poly.pdbx_strand_id
1 'polypeptide(L)'
;MKAKLRAHAAPRVSYWAGRLEQSPDKWGIRPMKTKWGSCNPDKRIVWLNAELAKKPERMIDYVVLHEMAHLVSPRHDSRFN
;
A
#
# COMPACT_ATOMS: atom_id res chain seq x y z
N MET A 1 -15.96 6.19 6.89
CA MET A 1 -15.05 5.03 6.82
C MET A 1 -13.79 5.28 6.00
N LYS A 2 -13.87 5.67 4.71
CA LYS A 2 -12.68 5.97 3.87
C LYS A 2 -11.75 7.04 4.47
N ALA A 3 -12.30 8.06 5.13
CA ALA A 3 -11.51 9.10 5.78
C ALA A 3 -10.60 8.57 6.89
N LYS A 4 -11.10 7.66 7.76
CA LYS A 4 -10.30 7.02 8.83
C LYS A 4 -9.17 6.16 8.24
N LEU A 5 -9.47 5.37 7.21
CA LEU A 5 -8.45 4.58 6.51
C LEU A 5 -7.37 5.48 5.90
N ARG A 6 -7.75 6.59 5.28
CA ARG A 6 -6.78 7.53 4.68
C ARG A 6 -5.92 8.21 5.74
N ALA A 7 -6.52 8.63 6.86
CA ALA A 7 -5.81 9.23 7.98
C ALA A 7 -4.78 8.27 8.59
N HIS A 8 -5.10 6.98 8.65
CA HIS A 8 -4.16 5.96 9.11
C HIS A 8 -3.10 5.64 8.06
N ALA A 9 -3.48 5.38 6.80
CA ALA A 9 -2.57 4.92 5.75
C ALA A 9 -1.58 6.01 5.27
N ALA A 10 -2.00 7.27 5.19
CA ALA A 10 -1.16 8.36 4.69
C ALA A 10 0.20 8.52 5.41
N PRO A 11 0.27 8.56 6.76
CA PRO A 11 1.55 8.63 7.45
C PRO A 11 2.40 7.37 7.23
N ARG A 12 1.80 6.19 7.02
CA ARG A 12 2.57 4.97 6.73
C ARG A 12 3.12 4.94 5.32
N VAL A 13 2.34 5.39 4.34
CA VAL A 13 2.85 5.57 2.97
C VAL A 13 4.07 6.48 2.99
N SER A 14 4.00 7.59 3.72
CA SER A 14 5.12 8.54 3.85
C SER A 14 6.33 7.92 4.57
N TYR A 15 6.09 7.22 5.68
CA TYR A 15 7.12 6.52 6.44
C TYR A 15 7.87 5.48 5.60
N TRP A 16 7.13 4.61 4.92
CA TRP A 16 7.73 3.57 4.07
C TRP A 16 8.36 4.15 2.81
N ALA A 17 7.83 5.25 2.27
CA ALA A 17 8.44 5.90 1.13
C ALA A 17 9.86 6.39 1.41
N GLY A 18 10.08 6.98 2.60
CA GLY A 18 11.42 7.36 3.05
C GLY A 18 12.31 6.15 3.32
N ARG A 19 11.79 5.11 3.96
CA ARG A 19 12.57 3.93 4.37
C ARG A 19 12.94 2.99 3.20
N LEU A 20 12.13 2.97 2.15
CA LEU A 20 12.36 2.18 0.93
C LEU A 20 13.05 3.00 -0.18
N GLU A 21 13.30 4.29 0.06
CA GLU A 21 13.79 5.23 -0.96
C GLU A 21 12.95 5.21 -2.26
N GLN A 22 11.65 4.89 -2.13
CA GLN A 22 10.70 4.76 -3.24
C GLN A 22 9.35 5.34 -2.86
N SER A 23 8.88 6.33 -3.62
CA SER A 23 7.57 6.96 -3.43
C SER A 23 6.62 6.63 -4.59
N PRO A 24 5.36 6.24 -4.35
CA PRO A 24 4.38 6.13 -5.42
C PRO A 24 4.04 7.52 -5.96
N ASP A 25 3.95 7.64 -7.29
CA ASP A 25 3.51 8.90 -7.94
C ASP A 25 2.04 9.18 -7.63
N LYS A 26 1.26 8.12 -7.40
CA LYS A 26 -0.13 8.21 -7.00
C LYS A 26 -0.49 7.08 -6.07
N TRP A 27 -1.26 7.38 -5.04
CA TRP A 27 -1.93 6.35 -4.26
C TRP A 27 -3.35 6.76 -3.89
N GLY A 28 -4.19 5.76 -3.59
CA GLY A 28 -5.56 6.03 -3.15
C GLY A 28 -6.31 4.81 -2.65
N ILE A 29 -7.59 5.03 -2.36
CA ILE A 29 -8.49 4.01 -1.80
C ILE A 29 -9.62 3.75 -2.80
N ARG A 30 -9.81 2.49 -3.19
CA ARG A 30 -10.92 2.08 -4.07
C ARG A 30 -11.53 0.76 -3.59
N PRO A 31 -12.83 0.50 -3.84
CA PRO A 31 -13.39 -0.82 -3.57
C PRO A 31 -12.74 -1.86 -4.50
N MET A 32 -12.40 -3.03 -3.96
CA MET A 32 -11.92 -4.17 -4.74
C MET A 32 -12.61 -5.46 -4.29
N LYS A 33 -12.82 -6.40 -5.22
CA LYS A 33 -13.52 -7.67 -4.95
C LYS A 33 -12.61 -8.77 -4.42
N THR A 34 -11.40 -8.89 -4.96
CA THR A 34 -10.53 -10.06 -4.74
C THR A 34 -9.18 -9.73 -4.10
N LYS A 35 -8.85 -8.45 -3.90
CA LYS A 35 -7.54 -8.02 -3.40
C LYS A 35 -7.67 -7.02 -2.25
N TRP A 36 -6.70 -7.02 -1.34
CA TRP A 36 -6.60 -6.04 -0.25
C TRP A 36 -5.85 -4.77 -0.68
N GLY A 37 -4.98 -4.89 -1.67
CA GLY A 37 -4.28 -3.79 -2.31
C GLY A 37 -3.91 -4.15 -3.75
N SER A 38 -3.32 -3.20 -4.46
CA SER A 38 -2.70 -3.43 -5.75
C SER A 38 -1.69 -2.34 -6.05
N CYS A 39 -0.51 -2.73 -6.48
CA CYS A 39 0.51 -1.87 -7.03
C CYS A 39 0.58 -2.03 -8.55
N ASN A 40 0.78 -0.92 -9.27
CA ASN A 40 1.24 -0.91 -10.65
C ASN A 40 2.65 -0.30 -10.64
N PRO A 41 3.71 -1.14 -10.66
CA PRO A 41 5.09 -0.66 -10.58
C PRO A 41 5.48 0.23 -11.76
N ASP A 42 5.06 -0.11 -12.98
CA ASP A 42 5.36 0.65 -14.21
C ASP A 42 4.83 2.09 -14.14
N LYS A 43 3.65 2.27 -13.56
CA LYS A 43 3.01 3.59 -13.38
C LYS A 43 3.23 4.18 -11.99
N ARG A 44 3.93 3.47 -11.10
CA ARG A 44 4.15 3.81 -9.69
C ARG A 44 2.86 4.17 -8.95
N ILE A 45 1.78 3.44 -9.21
CA ILE A 45 0.46 3.68 -8.60
C ILE A 45 0.11 2.61 -7.58
N VAL A 46 -0.24 3.03 -6.35
CA VAL A 46 -0.68 2.13 -5.27
C VAL A 46 -2.16 2.32 -4.95
N TRP A 47 -2.91 1.23 -4.89
CA TRP A 47 -4.32 1.24 -4.48
C TRP A 47 -4.53 0.38 -3.24
N LEU A 48 -5.24 0.92 -2.26
CA LEU A 48 -5.69 0.21 -1.07
C LEU A 48 -7.18 -0.10 -1.18
N ASN A 49 -7.60 -1.28 -0.73
CA ASN A 49 -9.01 -1.64 -0.71
C ASN A 49 -9.76 -0.87 0.40
N ALA A 50 -10.92 -0.31 0.07
CA ALA A 50 -11.80 0.34 1.05
C ALA A 50 -12.22 -0.58 2.22
N GLU A 51 -12.29 -1.89 1.99
CA GLU A 51 -12.63 -2.88 3.03
C GLU A 51 -11.56 -2.98 4.14
N LEU A 52 -10.33 -2.47 3.91
CA LEU A 52 -9.32 -2.36 4.96
C LEU A 52 -9.76 -1.46 6.12
N ALA A 53 -10.71 -0.55 5.90
CA ALA A 53 -11.26 0.30 6.95
C ALA A 53 -11.95 -0.49 8.07
N LYS A 54 -12.32 -1.75 7.82
CA LYS A 54 -12.95 -2.68 8.79
C LYS A 54 -11.94 -3.60 9.47
N LYS A 55 -10.66 -3.53 9.08
CA LYS A 55 -9.60 -4.40 9.59
C LYS A 55 -8.80 -3.70 10.69
N PRO A 56 -8.10 -4.48 11.54
CA PRO A 56 -7.17 -3.91 12.52
C PRO A 56 -6.09 -3.07 11.84
N GLU A 57 -5.62 -2.03 12.53
CA GLU A 57 -4.59 -1.10 12.05
C GLU A 57 -3.33 -1.81 11.56
N ARG A 58 -2.85 -2.82 12.29
CA ARG A 58 -1.71 -3.67 11.86
C ARG A 58 -1.86 -4.27 10.46
N MET A 59 -3.09 -4.58 10.05
CA MET A 59 -3.36 -5.16 8.74
C MET A 59 -3.31 -4.10 7.64
N ILE A 60 -3.70 -2.86 7.96
CA ILE A 60 -3.57 -1.72 7.07
C ILE A 60 -2.08 -1.45 6.83
N ASP A 61 -1.29 -1.42 7.91
CA ASP A 61 0.16 -1.18 7.84
C ASP A 61 0.87 -2.26 7.02
N TYR A 62 0.51 -3.54 7.23
CA TYR A 62 1.05 -4.65 6.45
C TYR A 62 0.72 -4.53 4.95
N VAL A 63 -0.53 -4.22 4.60
CA VAL A 63 -0.91 -4.10 3.18
C VAL A 63 -0.24 -2.88 2.54
N VAL A 64 -0.13 -1.75 3.26
CA VAL A 64 0.60 -0.58 2.77
C VAL A 64 2.06 -0.95 2.48
N LEU A 65 2.74 -1.61 3.42
CA LEU A 65 4.11 -2.09 3.22
C LEU A 65 4.22 -3.01 2.02
N HIS A 66 3.32 -4.01 1.91
CA HIS A 66 3.31 -4.97 0.81
C HIS A 66 3.22 -4.27 -0.56
N GLU A 67 2.26 -3.36 -0.73
CA GLU A 67 2.09 -2.66 -2.01
C GLU A 67 3.23 -1.68 -2.32
N MET A 68 3.80 -1.04 -1.29
CA MET A 68 4.97 -0.17 -1.45
C MET A 68 6.20 -0.94 -1.86
N ALA A 69 6.39 -2.15 -1.33
CA ALA A 69 7.55 -2.96 -1.62
C ALA A 69 7.55 -3.51 -3.06
N HIS A 70 6.37 -3.67 -3.68
CA HIS A 70 6.24 -3.92 -5.13
C HIS A 70 6.82 -2.79 -6.00
N LEU A 71 6.98 -1.57 -5.46
CA LEU A 71 7.68 -0.48 -6.17
C LEU A 71 9.21 -0.68 -6.19
N VAL A 72 9.75 -1.42 -5.22
CA VAL A 72 11.20 -1.69 -5.09
C VAL A 72 11.57 -2.94 -5.88
N SER A 73 10.83 -4.04 -5.68
CA SER A 73 10.97 -5.27 -6.44
C SER A 73 9.59 -5.74 -6.90
N PRO A 74 9.26 -5.61 -8.20
CA PRO A 74 7.98 -6.07 -8.75
C PRO A 74 7.75 -7.58 -8.66
N ARG A 75 8.82 -8.34 -8.40
CA ARG A 75 8.78 -9.79 -8.24
C ARG A 75 9.05 -10.08 -6.77
N HIS A 76 8.29 -11.01 -6.18
CA HIS A 76 8.67 -11.64 -4.90
C HIS A 76 9.89 -12.54 -5.13
N ASP A 77 11.00 -11.96 -5.56
CA ASP A 77 12.27 -12.64 -5.77
C ASP A 77 13.03 -12.74 -4.44
N SER A 78 14.17 -13.44 -4.47
CA SER A 78 15.01 -13.75 -3.29
C SER A 78 15.48 -12.53 -2.48
N ARG A 79 15.17 -11.31 -2.94
CA ARG A 79 15.38 -10.05 -2.21
C ARG A 79 14.33 -9.79 -1.13
N PHE A 80 13.26 -10.60 -1.08
CA PHE A 80 12.10 -10.43 -0.21
C PHE A 80 11.99 -11.47 0.92
N ASN A 81 12.98 -12.36 1.10
CA ASN A 81 12.94 -13.45 2.07
C ASN A 81 13.85 -13.19 3.27
#